data_AF-A0A9D4KMG3-F1
#
_entry.id   AF-A0A9D4KMG3-F1
#
_cell.length_a   1.000
_cell.length_b   1.000
_cell.length_c   1.000
_cell.angle_alpha   90.00
_cell.angle_beta   90.00
_cell.angle_gamma   90.00
#
_symmetry.space_group_name_H-M   'P 1'
#
loop_
_entity.id
_entity.type
_entity.pdbx_description
1 polymer ?
#
loop_
_entity_poly.entity_id
_entity_poly.type
_entity_poly.pdbx_seq_one_letter_code
_entity_poly.pdbx_strand_id
1 'polypeptide(L)' 'MYVGQTGGTLYQRHLLNLWRIRTKHSDPVAEHFYTDGDSMDDFRVMRLEKLSGSDEYRKTMEQLWKSKLRTYGINVQE' A
#
# COMPACT_ATOMS: atom_id res chain seq x y z
N MET A 1 1.40 -7.84 -1.47
CA MET A 1 1.95 -6.54 -1.97
C MET A 1 0.81 -5.53 -2.13
N TYR A 2 1.03 -4.25 -1.77
CA TYR A 2 0.03 -3.16 -1.81
C TYR A 2 0.59 -1.91 -2.49
N VAL A 3 -0.24 -1.20 -3.27
CA VAL A 3 0.08 0.09 -3.92
C VAL A 3 -0.84 1.18 -3.38
N GLY A 4 -0.25 2.32 -3.01
CA GLY A 4 -1.00 3.51 -2.62
C GLY A 4 -0.14 4.77 -2.64
N GLN A 5 -0.79 5.91 -2.49
CA GLN A 5 -0.11 7.21 -2.45
C GLN A 5 0.59 7.45 -1.13
N THR A 6 1.82 7.96 -1.19
CA THR A 6 2.64 8.25 -0.02
C THR A 6 2.11 9.43 0.80
N GLY A 7 1.60 10.48 0.15
CA GLY A 7 1.32 11.77 0.78
C GLY A 7 2.61 12.57 0.95
N GLY A 8 3.06 12.78 2.20
CA GLY A 8 4.27 13.54 2.52
C GLY A 8 5.57 12.82 2.13
N THR A 9 6.03 11.88 2.96
CA THR A 9 7.29 11.16 2.75
C THR A 9 7.14 9.65 2.88
N LEU A 10 8.06 8.89 2.26
CA LEU A 10 8.11 7.42 2.41
C LEU A 10 8.29 7.00 3.87
N TYR A 11 9.11 7.74 4.62
CA TYR A 11 9.35 7.48 6.03
C TYR A 11 8.08 7.61 6.87
N GLN A 12 7.34 8.71 6.71
CA GLN A 12 6.06 8.90 7.38
C GLN A 12 5.05 7.81 7.01
N ARG A 13 5.01 7.42 5.72
CA ARG A 13 4.14 6.33 5.27
C ARG A 13 4.53 4.98 5.89
N HIS A 14 5.82 4.70 5.99
CA HIS A 14 6.33 3.51 6.65
C HIS A 14 5.92 3.47 8.12
N LEU A 15 6.17 4.55 8.88
CA LEU A 15 5.75 4.64 10.28
C LEU A 15 4.24 4.49 10.46
N LEU A 16 3.44 5.13 9.60
CA LEU A 16 1.98 5.03 9.65
C LEU A 16 1.52 3.59 9.44
N ASN A 17 2.07 2.88 8.45
CA ASN A 17 1.71 1.50 8.19
C ASN A 17 2.17 0.57 9.33
N LEU A 18 3.38 0.77 9.88
CA LEU A 18 3.83 0.03 11.06
C LEU A 18 2.87 0.22 12.24
N TRP A 19 2.43 1.46 12.48
CA TRP A 19 1.46 1.75 13.53
C TRP A 19 0.13 1.04 13.27
N ARG A 20 -0.40 1.08 12.04
CA ARG A 20 -1.65 0.39 11.65
C ARG A 20 -1.57 -1.13 11.82
N ILE A 21 -0.43 -1.73 11.47
CA ILE A 21 -0.13 -3.17 11.68
C ILE A 21 0.06 -3.50 13.18
N ARG A 22 0.36 -2.53 14.04
CA ARG A 22 0.42 -2.78 15.50
C ARG A 22 -0.94 -2.62 16.15
N THR A 23 -1.75 -1.69 15.68
CA THR A 23 -3.02 -1.32 16.31
C THR A 23 -4.23 -2.08 15.77
N LYS A 24 -4.05 -3.03 14.85
CA LYS A 24 -5.17 -3.76 14.23
C LYS A 24 -6.17 -2.84 13.54
N HIS A 25 -5.65 -1.79 12.92
CA HIS A 25 -6.46 -0.90 12.10
C HIS A 25 -7.06 -1.69 10.93
N SER A 26 -8.33 -1.42 10.59
CA SER A 26 -8.96 -2.03 9.42
C SER A 26 -8.46 -1.32 8.16
N ASP A 27 -7.40 -1.85 7.59
CA ASP A 27 -6.93 -1.54 6.25
C ASP A 27 -6.23 -2.76 5.64
N PRO A 28 -6.19 -2.88 4.29
CA PRO A 28 -5.72 -4.11 3.64
C PRO A 28 -4.28 -4.49 3.97
N VAL A 29 -3.41 -3.53 4.28
CA VAL A 29 -2.02 -3.83 4.64
C VAL A 29 -1.98 -4.43 6.04
N ALA A 30 -2.64 -3.80 7.01
CA ALA A 30 -2.70 -4.32 8.36
C ALA A 30 -3.39 -5.69 8.42
N GLU A 31 -4.53 -5.86 7.73
CA GLU A 31 -5.27 -7.12 7.67
C GLU A 31 -4.42 -8.29 7.16
N HIS A 32 -3.68 -8.08 6.07
CA HIS A 32 -2.77 -9.10 5.51
C HIS A 32 -1.74 -9.62 6.53
N PHE A 33 -1.15 -8.73 7.33
CA PHE A 33 -0.17 -9.12 8.36
C PHE A 33 -0.79 -9.94 9.50
N TYR A 34 -2.09 -9.81 9.76
CA TYR A 34 -2.76 -10.61 10.80
C TYR A 34 -3.29 -11.94 10.27
N THR A 35 -3.70 -12.00 9.01
CA THR A 35 -4.31 -13.20 8.42
C THR A 35 -3.26 -14.16 7.90
N ASP A 36 -2.19 -13.65 7.30
CA ASP A 36 -1.30 -14.47 6.47
C ASP A 36 0.01 -14.82 7.21
N GLY A 37 0.20 -14.30 8.43
CA GLY A 37 1.30 -14.67 9.33
C GLY A 37 2.64 -13.98 9.03
N ASP A 38 2.63 -12.92 8.23
CA ASP A 38 3.83 -12.15 7.89
C ASP A 38 4.47 -11.49 9.12
N SER A 39 5.79 -11.48 9.18
CA SER A 39 6.54 -10.76 10.20
C SER A 39 6.72 -9.28 9.83
N MET A 40 6.76 -8.42 10.85
CA MET A 40 7.15 -7.01 10.67
C MET A 40 8.53 -6.86 10.02
N ASP A 41 9.39 -7.86 10.17
CA ASP A 41 10.72 -7.89 9.55
C ASP A 41 10.66 -8.02 8.02
N ASP A 42 9.53 -8.48 7.46
CA ASP A 42 9.30 -8.61 6.02
C ASP A 42 8.64 -7.35 5.43
N PHE A 43 8.18 -6.43 6.28
CA PHE A 43 7.52 -5.21 5.82
C PHE A 43 8.50 -4.23 5.17
N ARG A 44 8.24 -3.88 3.90
CA ARG A 44 9.02 -2.89 3.14
C ARG A 44 8.11 -1.88 2.45
N VAL A 45 8.51 -0.61 2.49
CA VAL A 45 7.88 0.47 1.72
C VAL A 45 8.88 0.99 0.71
N MET A 46 8.49 0.99 -0.57
CA MET A 46 9.35 1.37 -1.69
C MET A 46 8.67 2.43 -2.54
N ARG A 47 9.46 3.30 -3.18
CA ARG A 47 8.94 4.24 -4.17
C ARG A 47 8.82 3.55 -5.52
N LEU A 48 7.63 3.62 -6.13
CA LEU A 48 7.43 3.24 -7.53
C LEU A 48 7.69 4.42 -8.47
N GLU A 49 7.03 5.56 -8.21
CA GLU A 49 7.05 6.72 -9.08
C GLU A 49 6.88 8.00 -8.28
N LYS A 50 7.51 9.10 -8.73
CA LYS A 50 7.27 10.44 -8.17
C LYS A 50 6.30 11.17 -9.09
N LEU A 51 5.07 11.39 -8.60
CA LEU A 51 4.02 12.04 -9.36
C LEU A 51 3.88 13.52 -8.98
N SER A 52 3.68 14.36 -9.99
CA SER A 52 3.20 15.74 -9.88
C SER A 52 1.95 15.87 -10.74
N GLY A 53 0.92 16.58 -10.28
CA GLY A 53 -0.35 16.70 -10.99
C GLY A 53 -1.56 16.68 -10.05
N SER A 54 -2.76 16.66 -10.64
CA SER A 54 -4.03 16.64 -9.90
C SER A 54 -4.26 15.30 -9.19
N ASP A 55 -5.21 15.28 -8.25
CA ASP A 55 -5.55 14.06 -7.51
C ASP A 55 -6.20 13.01 -8.41
N GLU A 56 -6.93 13.39 -9.46
CA GLU A 56 -7.47 12.47 -10.47
C GLU A 56 -6.34 11.74 -11.22
N TYR A 57 -5.30 12.47 -11.63
CA TYR A 57 -4.15 11.87 -12.29
C TYR A 57 -3.42 10.89 -11.36
N ARG A 58 -3.22 11.28 -10.09
CA ARG A 58 -2.59 10.40 -9.08
C ARG A 58 -3.41 9.12 -8.84
N LYS A 59 -4.74 9.23 -8.76
CA LYS A 59 -5.63 8.06 -8.65
C LYS A 59 -5.54 7.15 -9.88
N THR A 60 -5.49 7.74 -11.07
CA THR A 60 -5.36 6.99 -12.33
C THR A 60 -4.05 6.21 -12.37
N MET A 61 -2.93 6.85 -12.02
CA MET A 61 -1.62 6.21 -11.95
C MET A 61 -1.56 5.13 -10.86
N GLU A 62 -2.20 5.35 -9.71
CA GLU A 62 -2.33 4.32 -8.67
C GLU A 62 -3.04 3.07 -9.18
N GLN A 63 -4.15 3.22 -9.93
CA GLN A 63 -4.87 2.09 -10.52
C GLN A 63 -4.04 1.37 -11.60
N LEU A 64 -3.31 2.13 -12.42
CA LEU A 64 -2.38 1.57 -13.39
C LEU A 64 -1.35 0.66 -12.70
N TRP A 65 -0.74 1.13 -11.61
CA TRP A 65 0.26 0.35 -10.87
C TRP A 65 -0.35 -0.86 -10.16
N LYS A 66 -1.55 -0.72 -9.57
CA LYS A 66 -2.29 -1.87 -9.00
C LYS A 66 -2.54 -2.96 -10.04
N SER A 67 -2.95 -2.56 -11.25
CA SER A 67 -3.15 -3.48 -12.37
C SER A 67 -1.85 -4.14 -12.83
N LYS A 68 -0.78 -3.36 -13.05
CA LYS A 68 0.52 -3.88 -13.50
C LYS A 68 1.16 -4.85 -12.51
N LEU A 69 1.05 -4.56 -11.21
CA LEU A 69 1.69 -5.34 -10.15
C LEU A 69 0.77 -6.41 -9.56
N ARG A 70 -0.47 -6.53 -10.05
CA ARG A 70 -1.48 -7.50 -9.58
C ARG A 70 -1.61 -7.50 -8.05
N THR A 71 -1.64 -6.32 -7.43
CA THR A 71 -1.72 -6.20 -5.97
C THR A 71 -3.14 -6.39 -5.44
N TYR A 72 -3.26 -6.84 -4.18
CA TYR A 72 -4.53 -7.00 -3.47
C TYR A 72 -5.38 -5.71 -3.53
N GLY A 73 -6.60 -5.85 -4.07
CA GLY A 73 -7.48 -4.73 -4.41
C GLY A 73 -8.14 -4.87 -5.80
N ILE A 74 -7.68 -5.81 -6.62
CA ILE A 74 -8.43 -6.32 -7.77
C ILE A 74 -8.98 -7.68 -7.32
N ASN A 75 -10.30 -7.77 -7.15
CA ASN A 75 -10.99 -9.06 -7.07
C ASN A 75 -10.71 -9.81 -8.38
N VAL A 76 -9.64 -10.58 -8.43
CA VAL A 76 -9.50 -11.63 -9.42
C VAL A 76 -10.23 -12.82 -8.82
N GLN A 77 -11.55 -12.83 -9.03
CA GLN A 77 -12.31 -14.09 -8.99
C GLN A 77 -11.85 -14.89 -10.20
N GLU A 78 -11.11 -15.96 -9.96
CA GLU A 78 -11.05 -17.12 -10.85
C GLU A 78 -12.13 -18.12 -10.44
#